data_AF-A0A2K0TA24-F1
#
_entry.id   AF-A0A2K0TA24-F1
#
_cell.length_a   1.000
_cell.length_b   1.000
_cell.length_c   1.000
_cell.angle_alpha   90.00
_cell.angle_beta   90.00
_cell.angle_gamma   90.00
#
_symmetry.space_group_name_H-M   'P 1'
#
loop_
_entity.id
_entity.type
_entity.pdbx_description
1 polymer ?
#
loop_
_entity_poly.entity_id
_entity_poly.type
_entity_poly.pdbx_seq_one_letter_code
_entity_poly.pdbx_strand_id
1 'polypeptide(L)'
;MDHGLYLRSQAQTSIPTVTELDPIPGYLRPLLSNISALRQTAISYYRLASRWLPIISRRKIFNQLLNPLLPLRADAVFLLLCMKLIITQPHLEPFSWPSEYYAAVRYRMELELAGLASLEILQGCILLGAYEQGNAIYPAAHTSIGICLKHASALGMGWTYSTPSNIDAEERNRGWWAIFLLER
;
A
#
# COMPACT_ATOMS: atom_id res chain seq x y z
N MET A 1 -2.24 -8.12 30.28
CA MET A 1 -1.98 -8.53 28.89
C MET A 1 -0.58 -9.10 28.85
N ASP A 2 -0.44 -10.41 28.62
CA ASP A 2 0.84 -11.11 28.76
C ASP A 2 1.77 -10.82 27.59
N HIS A 3 2.82 -10.03 27.87
CA HIS A 3 3.89 -9.68 26.93
C HIS A 3 4.55 -10.92 26.28
N GLY A 4 4.54 -12.07 26.97
CA GLY A 4 5.04 -13.34 26.46
C GLY A 4 4.17 -14.00 25.38
N LEU A 5 2.85 -13.77 25.39
CA LEU A 5 1.95 -14.26 24.35
C LEU A 5 2.09 -13.44 23.06
N TYR A 6 2.30 -12.12 23.19
CA TYR A 6 2.55 -11.23 22.05
C TYR A 6 3.84 -11.62 21.30
N LEU A 7 4.92 -11.90 22.03
CA LEU A 7 6.19 -12.32 21.43
C LEU A 7 6.10 -13.70 20.76
N ARG A 8 5.31 -14.62 21.30
CA ARG A 8 5.06 -15.93 20.66
C ARG A 8 4.23 -15.82 19.38
N SER A 9 3.27 -14.90 19.34
CA SER A 9 2.50 -14.59 18.13
C SER A 9 3.39 -14.03 17.01
N GLN A 10 4.36 -13.16 17.34
CA GLN A 10 5.30 -12.61 16.35
C GLN A 10 6.33 -13.64 15.84
N ALA A 11 6.64 -14.65 16.64
CA ALA A 11 7.61 -15.69 16.26
C ALA A 11 7.07 -16.73 15.25
N GLN A 12 5.76 -16.74 14.98
CA GLN A 12 5.11 -17.77 14.15
C GLN A 12 4.59 -17.30 12.79
N THR A 13 4.64 -16.00 12.49
CA THR A 13 4.29 -15.52 11.14
C THR A 13 5.53 -15.55 10.26
N SER A 14 5.93 -16.73 9.80
CA SER A 14 6.72 -16.83 8.57
C SER A 14 5.89 -16.20 7.46
N ILE A 15 6.19 -14.95 7.12
CA ILE A 15 5.58 -14.26 5.98
C ILE A 15 5.79 -15.18 4.78
N PRO A 16 4.72 -15.61 4.09
CA PRO A 16 4.89 -16.41 2.89
C PRO A 16 5.74 -15.58 1.93
N THR A 17 6.99 -16.02 1.73
CA THR A 17 7.89 -15.50 0.70
C THR A 17 7.11 -15.52 -0.58
N VAL A 18 6.99 -14.36 -1.25
CA VAL A 18 6.25 -14.14 -2.50
C VAL A 18 6.58 -15.27 -3.47
N THR A 19 5.75 -16.30 -3.43
CA THR A 19 5.87 -17.48 -4.26
C THR A 19 5.04 -17.14 -5.48
N GLU A 20 5.66 -17.27 -6.63
CA GLU A 20 5.12 -16.97 -7.93
C GLU A 20 3.68 -17.49 -8.08
N LEU A 21 2.90 -16.72 -8.85
CA LEU A 21 1.56 -17.01 -9.39
C LEU A 21 0.38 -16.43 -8.60
N ASP A 22 -0.03 -15.23 -9.01
CA ASP A 22 -1.36 -15.08 -9.60
C ASP A 22 -1.27 -14.14 -10.81
N PRO A 23 -1.88 -14.48 -11.97
CA PRO A 23 -1.99 -13.54 -13.06
C PRO A 23 -2.86 -12.37 -12.60
N ILE A 24 -2.36 -11.14 -12.81
CA ILE A 24 -3.07 -9.89 -12.53
C ILE A 24 -4.56 -10.03 -12.90
N PRO A 25 -5.48 -9.87 -11.94
CA PRO A 25 -6.90 -10.05 -12.17
C PRO A 25 -7.40 -9.27 -13.39
N GLY A 26 -8.27 -9.90 -14.19
CA GLY A 26 -8.74 -9.32 -15.45
C GLY A 26 -9.36 -7.92 -15.30
N TYR A 27 -10.03 -7.66 -14.19
CA TYR A 27 -10.66 -6.37 -13.88
C TYR A 27 -9.66 -5.25 -13.61
N LEU A 28 -8.41 -5.59 -13.26
CA LEU A 28 -7.34 -4.60 -13.05
C LEU A 28 -6.66 -4.20 -14.34
N ARG A 29 -6.64 -5.06 -15.35
CA ARG A 29 -6.00 -4.79 -16.66
C ARG A 29 -6.45 -3.48 -17.34
N PRO A 30 -7.74 -3.11 -17.38
CA PRO A 30 -8.14 -1.81 -17.96
C PRO A 30 -7.65 -0.62 -17.12
N LEU A 31 -7.52 -0.80 -15.80
CA LEU A 31 -7.13 0.26 -14.85
C LEU A 31 -5.62 0.46 -14.82
N LEU A 32 -4.89 -0.65 -14.94
CA LEU A 32 -3.45 -0.76 -15.10
C LEU A 32 -3.15 -0.72 -16.59
N SER A 33 -3.19 0.50 -17.15
CA SER A 33 -2.79 0.74 -18.53
C SER A 33 -1.32 0.30 -18.77
N ASN A 34 -0.79 0.57 -19.96
CA ASN A 34 0.58 0.18 -20.31
C ASN A 34 1.64 0.67 -19.30
N ILE A 35 2.80 0.01 -19.22
CA ILE A 35 3.91 0.32 -18.30
C ILE A 35 4.30 1.80 -18.34
N SER A 36 4.25 2.44 -19.52
CA SER A 36 4.49 3.87 -19.67
C SER A 36 3.51 4.74 -18.87
N ALA A 37 2.23 4.37 -18.84
CA ALA A 37 1.20 5.06 -18.05
C ALA A 37 1.39 4.83 -16.54
N LEU A 38 1.81 3.63 -16.14
CA LEU A 38 2.18 3.34 -14.74
C LEU A 38 3.38 4.18 -14.30
N ARG A 39 4.39 4.35 -15.17
CA ARG A 39 5.53 5.24 -14.91
C ARG A 39 5.11 6.70 -14.79
N GLN A 40 4.20 7.17 -15.66
CA GLN A 40 3.65 8.53 -15.57
C GLN A 40 2.82 8.75 -14.30
N THR A 41 2.08 7.73 -13.88
CA THR A 41 1.35 7.71 -12.61
C THR A 41 2.31 7.88 -11.44
N ALA A 42 3.38 7.07 -11.39
CA ALA A 42 4.41 7.18 -10.36
C ALA A 42 5.07 8.57 -10.35
N ILE A 43 5.40 9.14 -11.52
CA ILE A 43 5.96 10.50 -11.62
C ILE A 43 4.98 11.52 -11.02
N SER A 44 3.70 11.43 -11.36
CA SER A 44 2.65 12.32 -10.86
C SER A 44 2.45 12.18 -9.37
N TYR A 45 2.48 10.95 -8.84
CA TYR A 45 2.46 10.65 -7.41
C TYR A 45 3.61 11.36 -6.68
N TYR A 46 4.85 11.23 -7.18
CA TYR A 46 5.98 11.91 -6.56
C TYR A 46 5.87 13.44 -6.62
N ARG A 47 5.21 13.99 -7.64
CA ARG A 47 4.99 15.44 -7.73
C ARG A 47 3.93 15.93 -6.74
N LEU A 48 2.85 15.18 -6.54
CA LEU A 48 1.66 15.62 -5.83
C LEU A 48 1.59 15.12 -4.38
N ALA A 49 1.83 13.82 -4.17
CA ALA A 49 1.59 13.15 -2.90
C ALA A 49 2.86 13.00 -2.05
N SER A 50 4.03 12.80 -2.67
CA SER A 50 5.26 12.56 -1.88
C SER A 50 5.68 13.73 -0.99
N ARG A 51 5.14 14.95 -1.22
CA ARG A 51 5.39 16.10 -0.37
C ARG A 51 4.78 15.95 1.03
N TRP A 52 3.60 15.34 1.13
CA TRP A 52 2.88 15.18 2.39
C TRP A 52 2.85 13.72 2.90
N LEU A 53 3.12 12.75 2.01
CA LEU A 53 3.15 11.32 2.36
C LEU A 53 4.35 10.59 1.71
N PRO A 54 5.60 10.87 2.12
CA PRO A 54 6.82 10.31 1.53
C PRO A 54 7.11 8.87 2.01
N ILE A 55 6.16 7.95 1.88
CA ILE A 55 6.27 6.57 2.42
C ILE A 55 7.04 5.59 1.53
N ILE A 56 7.27 5.94 0.25
CA ILE A 56 7.88 5.04 -0.76
C ILE A 56 9.13 5.70 -1.35
N SER A 57 10.20 4.92 -1.51
CA SER A 57 11.44 5.36 -2.15
C SER A 57 11.27 5.43 -3.68
N ARG A 58 11.64 6.60 -4.23
CA ARG A 58 11.64 6.82 -5.67
C ARG A 58 12.51 5.80 -6.41
N ARG A 59 13.69 5.48 -5.87
CA ARG A 59 14.61 4.52 -6.50
C ARG A 59 14.01 3.13 -6.58
N LYS A 60 13.32 2.69 -5.52
CA LYS A 60 12.68 1.38 -5.44
C LYS A 60 11.59 1.20 -6.50
N ILE A 61 10.70 2.18 -6.63
CA ILE A 61 9.62 2.15 -7.63
C ILE A 61 10.19 2.02 -9.06
N PHE A 62 11.13 2.87 -9.46
CA PHE A 62 11.56 2.90 -10.86
C PHE A 62 12.55 1.78 -11.23
N ASN A 63 13.39 1.34 -10.29
CA ASN A 63 14.44 0.35 -10.56
C ASN A 63 14.01 -1.09 -10.28
N GLN A 64 13.05 -1.30 -9.36
CA GLN A 64 12.62 -2.64 -8.96
C GLN A 64 11.19 -2.92 -9.41
N LEU A 65 10.22 -2.08 -9.02
CA LEU A 65 8.80 -2.38 -9.22
C LEU A 65 8.29 -2.10 -10.64
N LEU A 66 8.84 -1.09 -11.31
CA LEU A 66 8.51 -0.72 -12.70
C LEU A 66 9.62 -1.08 -13.70
N ASN A 67 10.45 -2.06 -13.35
CA ASN A 67 11.49 -2.56 -14.25
C ASN A 67 10.83 -3.34 -15.40
N PRO A 68 10.95 -2.91 -16.67
CA PRO A 68 10.33 -3.60 -17.80
C PRO A 68 10.90 -5.00 -18.06
N LEU A 69 12.06 -5.32 -17.47
CA LEU A 69 12.71 -6.62 -17.60
C LEU A 69 12.19 -7.66 -16.61
N LEU A 70 11.38 -7.26 -15.62
CA LEU A 70 10.85 -8.14 -14.58
C LEU A 70 9.33 -8.26 -14.68
N PRO A 71 8.75 -9.41 -14.32
CA PRO A 71 7.30 -9.54 -14.24
C PRO A 71 6.75 -8.60 -13.17
N LEU A 72 5.59 -7.99 -13.46
CA LEU A 72 4.94 -7.09 -12.53
C LEU A 72 4.32 -7.88 -11.36
N ARG A 73 4.82 -7.62 -10.15
CA ARG A 73 4.39 -8.31 -8.93
C ARG A 73 3.01 -7.85 -8.47
N ALA A 74 2.26 -8.74 -7.82
CA ALA A 74 0.93 -8.45 -7.28
C ALA A 74 0.92 -7.27 -6.28
N ASP A 75 1.91 -7.21 -5.40
CA ASP A 75 2.05 -6.13 -4.44
C ASP A 75 2.43 -4.78 -5.10
N ALA A 76 3.28 -4.82 -6.13
CA ALA A 76 3.60 -3.67 -6.96
C ALA A 76 2.35 -3.14 -7.69
N VAL A 77 1.52 -4.04 -8.21
CA VAL A 77 0.25 -3.69 -8.86
C VAL A 77 -0.66 -2.94 -7.91
N PHE A 78 -0.85 -3.46 -6.70
CA PHE A 78 -1.71 -2.82 -5.71
C PHE A 78 -1.20 -1.44 -5.33
N LEU A 79 0.10 -1.33 -5.06
CA LEU A 79 0.74 -0.05 -4.75
C LEU A 79 0.53 0.98 -5.87
N LEU A 80 0.72 0.59 -7.13
CA LEU A 80 0.54 1.48 -8.29
C LEU A 80 -0.92 1.88 -8.49
N LEU A 81 -1.86 0.97 -8.24
CA LEU A 81 -3.29 1.28 -8.28
C LEU A 81 -3.66 2.32 -7.22
N CYS A 82 -3.15 2.17 -5.99
CA CYS A 82 -3.36 3.15 -4.92
C CYS A 82 -2.64 4.48 -5.18
N MET A 83 -1.45 4.46 -5.81
CA MET A 83 -0.78 5.67 -6.28
C MET A 83 -1.60 6.40 -7.34
N LYS A 84 -2.25 5.67 -8.26
CA LYS A 84 -3.16 6.27 -9.24
C LYS A 84 -4.35 6.90 -8.54
N LEU A 85 -4.94 6.19 -7.58
CA LEU A 85 -6.11 6.64 -6.85
C LEU A 85 -5.85 7.96 -6.08
N ILE A 86 -4.73 8.07 -5.36
CA ILE A 86 -4.44 9.27 -4.55
C ILE A 86 -4.16 10.52 -5.39
N ILE A 87 -3.74 10.37 -6.65
CA ILE A 87 -3.55 11.50 -7.57
C ILE A 87 -4.79 11.79 -8.42
N THR A 88 -5.78 10.89 -8.45
CA THR A 88 -7.04 11.12 -9.14
C THR A 88 -7.80 12.23 -8.43
N GLN A 89 -8.34 13.17 -9.21
CA GLN A 89 -9.13 14.29 -8.68
C GLN A 89 -10.40 13.78 -7.99
N PRO A 90 -10.87 14.49 -6.95
CA PRO A 90 -12.13 14.16 -6.29
C PRO A 90 -13.27 14.20 -7.32
N HIS A 91 -14.11 13.18 -7.31
CA HIS A 91 -15.26 13.12 -8.20
C HIS A 91 -16.27 14.20 -7.80
N LEU A 92 -16.65 15.03 -8.76
CA LEU A 92 -17.64 16.10 -8.57
C LEU A 92 -19.07 15.54 -8.61
N GLU A 93 -19.26 14.36 -9.20
CA GLU A 93 -20.56 13.71 -9.30
C GLU A 93 -20.91 13.01 -7.99
N PRO A 94 -22.01 13.41 -7.32
CA PRO A 94 -22.46 12.72 -6.13
C PRO A 94 -22.85 11.27 -6.50
N PHE A 95 -22.42 10.32 -5.66
CA PHE A 95 -22.78 8.89 -5.71
C PHE A 95 -22.05 7.99 -6.73
N SER A 96 -21.05 8.47 -7.46
CA SER A 96 -20.23 7.61 -8.34
C SER A 96 -18.77 7.59 -7.92
N TRP A 97 -18.34 6.51 -7.25
CA TRP A 97 -16.95 6.30 -6.89
C TRP A 97 -16.12 5.83 -8.10
N PRO A 98 -14.83 6.18 -8.18
CA PRO A 98 -13.98 5.74 -9.28
C PRO A 98 -13.93 4.23 -9.35
N SER A 99 -13.91 3.69 -10.56
CA SER A 99 -13.68 2.25 -10.80
C SER A 99 -12.39 1.74 -10.12
N GLU A 100 -11.39 2.62 -10.02
CA GLU A 100 -10.12 2.40 -9.34
C GLU A 100 -10.28 2.17 -7.83
N TYR A 101 -11.21 2.88 -7.18
CA TYR A 101 -11.44 2.72 -5.74
C TYR A 101 -12.03 1.34 -5.44
N TYR A 102 -13.09 0.94 -6.16
CA TYR A 102 -13.68 -0.38 -6.01
C TYR A 102 -12.67 -1.49 -6.30
N ALA A 103 -11.86 -1.32 -7.35
CA ALA A 103 -10.80 -2.25 -7.68
C ALA A 103 -9.73 -2.32 -6.59
N ALA A 104 -9.34 -1.21 -5.97
CA ALA A 104 -8.35 -1.19 -4.89
C ALA A 104 -8.87 -1.90 -3.63
N VAL A 105 -10.10 -1.60 -3.21
CA VAL A 105 -10.73 -2.26 -2.05
C VAL A 105 -10.85 -3.77 -2.29
N ARG A 106 -11.31 -4.16 -3.48
CA ARG A 106 -11.42 -5.57 -3.86
C ARG A 106 -10.06 -6.25 -3.88
N TYR A 107 -9.07 -5.64 -4.52
CA TYR A 107 -7.76 -6.25 -4.67
C TYR A 107 -7.02 -6.38 -3.33
N ARG A 108 -7.18 -5.41 -2.41
CA ARG A 108 -6.69 -5.55 -1.03
C ARG A 108 -7.24 -6.82 -0.37
N MET A 109 -8.55 -7.06 -0.47
CA MET A 109 -9.17 -8.26 0.11
C MET A 109 -8.66 -9.54 -0.54
N GLU A 110 -8.47 -9.55 -1.86
CA GLU A 110 -7.89 -10.70 -2.57
C GLU A 110 -6.45 -10.99 -2.10
N LEU A 111 -5.63 -9.96 -1.88
CA LEU A 111 -4.27 -10.10 -1.34
C LEU A 111 -4.26 -10.62 0.11
N GLU A 112 -5.20 -10.16 0.93
CA GLU A 112 -5.37 -10.65 2.31
C GLU A 112 -5.78 -12.12 2.36
N LEU A 113 -6.71 -12.52 1.49
CA LEU A 113 -7.13 -13.92 1.36
C LEU A 113 -6.00 -14.82 0.85
N ALA A 114 -5.12 -14.30 0.00
CA ALA A 114 -3.90 -14.97 -0.43
C ALA A 114 -2.81 -15.03 0.66
N GLY A 115 -3.02 -14.37 1.81
CA GLY A 115 -2.06 -14.32 2.91
C GLY A 115 -0.80 -13.50 2.61
N LEU A 116 -0.85 -12.63 1.61
CA LEU A 116 0.30 -11.82 1.20
C LEU A 116 0.47 -10.62 2.15
N ALA A 117 1.65 -10.55 2.78
CA ALA A 117 2.04 -9.45 3.64
C ALA A 117 3.40 -8.91 3.21
N SER A 118 3.40 -7.79 2.48
CA SER A 118 4.62 -7.08 2.07
C SER A 118 4.57 -5.60 2.44
N LEU A 119 5.73 -4.96 2.46
CA LEU A 119 5.82 -3.53 2.75
C LEU A 119 5.07 -2.71 1.69
N GLU A 120 5.11 -3.16 0.44
CA GLU A 120 4.41 -2.54 -0.69
C GLU A 120 2.88 -2.63 -0.53
N ILE A 121 2.38 -3.75 0.00
CA ILE A 121 0.95 -3.90 0.33
C ILE A 121 0.57 -2.93 1.44
N LEU A 122 1.38 -2.82 2.50
CA LEU A 122 1.11 -1.85 3.56
C LEU A 122 1.12 -0.41 3.02
N GLN A 123 2.12 -0.06 2.21
CA GLN A 123 2.21 1.26 1.58
C GLN A 123 0.96 1.55 0.73
N GLY A 124 0.46 0.57 -0.03
CA GLY A 124 -0.79 0.68 -0.77
C GLY A 124 -2.01 0.88 0.14
N CYS A 125 -2.08 0.16 1.26
CA CYS A 125 -3.15 0.31 2.24
C CYS A 125 -3.16 1.71 2.88
N ILE A 126 -1.98 2.26 3.20
CA ILE A 126 -1.82 3.63 3.73
C ILE A 126 -2.34 4.65 2.71
N LEU A 127 -1.98 4.49 1.43
CA LEU A 127 -2.49 5.36 0.35
C LEU A 127 -4.00 5.26 0.19
N LEU A 128 -4.57 4.05 0.28
CA LEU A 128 -6.01 3.83 0.22
C LEU A 128 -6.73 4.51 1.39
N GLY A 129 -6.25 4.33 2.62
CA GLY A 129 -6.81 4.98 3.81
C GLY A 129 -6.72 6.51 3.73
N ALA A 130 -5.60 7.04 3.24
CA ALA A 130 -5.45 8.48 3.03
C ALA A 130 -6.42 9.04 1.97
N TYR A 131 -6.68 8.28 0.90
CA TYR A 131 -7.69 8.64 -0.10
C TYR A 131 -9.09 8.66 0.49
N GLU A 132 -9.45 7.61 1.24
CA GLU A 132 -10.77 7.51 1.91
C GLU A 132 -10.98 8.66 2.90
N GLN A 133 -9.97 9.00 3.71
CA GLN A 133 -10.02 10.11 4.65
C GLN A 133 -10.10 11.47 3.94
N GLY A 134 -9.32 11.67 2.87
CA GLY A 134 -9.33 12.89 2.07
C GLY A 134 -10.66 13.14 1.34
N ASN A 135 -11.40 12.07 1.02
CA ASN A 135 -12.74 12.15 0.39
C ASN A 135 -13.89 12.00 1.41
N ALA A 136 -13.61 12.03 2.71
CA ALA A 136 -14.59 11.90 3.80
C ALA A 136 -15.45 10.62 3.72
N ILE A 137 -14.85 9.50 3.27
CA ILE A 137 -15.52 8.20 3.16
C ILE A 137 -15.50 7.47 4.52
N TYR A 138 -16.28 7.96 5.46
CA TYR A 138 -16.50 7.31 6.76
C TYR A 138 -17.64 6.28 6.63
N PRO A 139 -17.56 5.05 7.18
CA PRO A 139 -16.60 4.42 8.11
C PRO A 139 -15.43 3.65 7.46
N ALA A 140 -15.33 3.68 6.12
CA ALA A 140 -14.29 2.94 5.39
C ALA A 140 -12.87 3.37 5.81
N ALA A 141 -12.63 4.69 5.90
CA ALA A 141 -11.34 5.25 6.31
C ALA A 141 -10.83 4.69 7.65
N HIS A 142 -11.68 4.68 8.69
CA HIS A 142 -11.31 4.14 10.01
C HIS A 142 -11.00 2.64 9.95
N THR A 143 -11.75 1.88 9.16
CA THR A 143 -11.51 0.45 8.98
C THR A 143 -10.18 0.20 8.27
N SER A 144 -9.89 0.96 7.21
CA SER A 144 -8.65 0.86 6.46
C SER A 144 -7.42 1.23 7.28
N ILE A 145 -7.50 2.26 8.13
CA ILE A 145 -6.42 2.62 9.06
C ILE A 145 -6.18 1.48 10.06
N GLY A 146 -7.26 0.90 10.63
CA GLY A 146 -7.15 -0.26 11.52
C GLY A 146 -6.53 -1.48 10.84
N ILE A 147 -6.82 -1.70 9.55
CA ILE A 147 -6.17 -2.73 8.73
C ILE A 147 -4.68 -2.43 8.56
N CYS A 148 -4.30 -1.17 8.29
CA CYS A 148 -2.88 -0.78 8.19
C CYS A 148 -2.12 -1.09 9.48
N LEU A 149 -2.69 -0.81 10.64
CA LEU A 149 -2.07 -1.10 11.93
C LEU A 149 -1.85 -2.61 12.13
N LYS A 150 -2.83 -3.44 11.75
CA LYS A 150 -2.70 -4.91 11.80
C LYS A 150 -1.62 -5.43 10.85
N HIS A 151 -1.59 -4.95 9.61
CA HIS A 151 -0.54 -5.28 8.65
C HIS A 151 0.84 -4.86 9.15
N ALA A 152 0.95 -3.67 9.76
CA ALA A 152 2.21 -3.20 10.33
C ALA A 152 2.69 -4.09 11.47
N SER A 153 1.79 -4.49 12.38
CA SER A 153 2.10 -5.44 13.45
C SER A 153 2.52 -6.82 12.89
N ALA A 154 1.88 -7.31 11.83
CA ALA A 154 2.23 -8.58 11.19
C ALA A 154 3.63 -8.54 10.55
N LEU A 155 4.03 -7.37 10.03
CA LEU A 155 5.38 -7.12 9.50
C LEU A 155 6.44 -6.85 10.59
N GLY A 156 6.06 -6.94 11.87
CA GLY A 156 6.93 -6.68 13.01
C GLY A 156 7.33 -5.21 13.16
N MET A 157 6.57 -4.28 12.57
CA MET A 157 6.80 -2.85 12.77
C MET A 157 6.18 -2.38 14.08
N GLY A 158 6.85 -1.45 14.74
CA GLY A 158 6.41 -0.85 15.98
C GLY A 158 7.09 0.48 16.22
N TRP A 159 6.87 1.02 17.43
CA TRP A 159 7.36 2.35 17.83
C TRP A 159 8.88 2.47 17.94
N THR A 160 9.61 1.35 17.84
CA THR A 160 11.07 1.32 18.01
C THR A 160 11.76 2.01 16.82
N TYR A 161 12.00 3.31 16.96
CA TYR A 161 12.81 4.05 16.01
C TYR A 161 14.23 3.47 15.98
N SER A 162 14.58 2.86 14.85
CA SER A 162 15.93 2.38 14.59
C SER A 162 16.57 3.29 13.54
N THR A 163 17.82 3.66 13.73
CA THR A 163 18.59 4.40 12.71
C THR A 163 18.58 3.57 11.42
N PRO A 164 18.03 4.09 10.31
CA PRO A 164 17.83 3.28 9.12
C PRO A 164 19.18 2.87 8.53
N SER A 165 19.45 1.56 8.52
CA SER A 165 20.66 0.99 7.92
C SER A 165 20.52 0.78 6.41
N ASN A 166 19.28 0.70 5.92
CA ASN A 166 18.93 0.50 4.52
C ASN A 166 17.63 1.23 4.16
N ILE A 167 17.31 1.25 2.86
CA ILE A 167 16.12 1.92 2.32
C ILE A 167 14.83 1.31 2.89
N ASP A 168 14.77 -0.01 3.06
CA ASP A 168 13.56 -0.67 3.56
C ASP A 168 13.28 -0.33 5.04
N ALA A 169 14.31 -0.20 5.89
CA ALA A 169 14.15 0.25 7.27
C ALA A 169 13.66 1.70 7.35
N GLU A 170 14.15 2.55 6.44
CA GLU A 170 13.68 3.92 6.31
C GLU A 170 12.19 3.96 5.88
N GLU A 171 11.81 3.17 4.87
CA GLU A 171 10.41 3.06 4.41
C GLU A 171 9.48 2.54 5.52
N ARG A 172 9.93 1.56 6.32
CA ARG A 172 9.17 1.04 7.48
C ARG A 172 8.92 2.12 8.52
N ASN A 173 9.96 2.87 8.91
CA ASN A 173 9.83 3.98 9.85
C ASN A 173 8.85 5.04 9.32
N ARG A 174 8.97 5.43 8.05
CA ARG A 174 8.09 6.41 7.41
C ARG A 174 6.64 5.90 7.30
N GLY A 175 6.47 4.62 6.98
CA GLY A 175 5.16 3.96 6.94
C GLY A 175 4.48 3.95 8.31
N TRP A 176 5.22 3.64 9.37
CA TRP A 176 4.71 3.70 10.74
C TRP A 176 4.24 5.11 11.12
N TRP A 177 5.05 6.14 10.83
CA TRP A 177 4.68 7.52 11.05
C TRP A 177 3.43 7.94 10.26
N ALA A 178 3.28 7.46 9.03
CA ALA A 178 2.10 7.73 8.21
C ALA A 178 0.83 7.12 8.81
N ILE A 179 0.89 5.89 9.33
CA ILE A 179 -0.26 5.26 10.00
C ILE A 179 -0.69 6.09 11.21
N PHE A 180 0.28 6.48 12.05
CA PHE A 180 0.02 7.32 13.22
C PHE A 180 -0.59 8.67 12.84
N LEU A 181 -0.13 9.29 11.74
CA LEU A 181 -0.68 10.55 11.25
C LEU A 181 -2.13 10.41 10.76
N LEU A 182 -2.47 9.30 10.10
CA LEU A 182 -3.83 9.07 9.58
C LEU A 182 -4.84 8.72 10.69
N GLU A 183 -4.39 8.04 11.75
CA GLU A 183 -5.23 7.70 12.90
C GLU A 183 -5.68 8.94 13.70
N ARG A 184 -4.88 10.01 13.67
CA ARG A 184 -5.00 11.19 14.52
C ARG A 184 -5.97 12.25 13.97
#